data_AF-W4SET8-F1
#
_entry.id   AF-W4SET8-F1
#
_cell.length_a   1.000
_cell.length_b   1.000
_cell.length_c   1.000
_cell.angle_alpha   90.00
_cell.angle_beta   90.00
_cell.angle_gamma   90.00
#
_symmetry.space_group_name_H-M   'P 1'
#
loop_
_entity.id
_entity.type
_entity.pdbx_description
1 polymer ?
#
loop_
_entity_poly.entity_id
_entity_poly.type
_entity_poly.pdbx_seq_one_letter_code
_entity_poly.pdbx_strand_id
1 'polypeptide(L)'
;MSSPRRCWWLWLAAAIAPAAQAELRIDVDPQGLSAAQIDATHALVEQVAQRLPPAWMQRIDAPIQLQWRTDLPAHVHGRAIGRRILLDRALLDAWSAQATATQTDPETAATRAAMAAVVHELAHVLDRGAHGGLSRDPRLRDLAGWQVRPWRIGRGANRFSDRSPDDYERRSPAEFVAVNLEHYVLDADYHCRRPALAAWFAEQVGGMPDATHCETTLPYLQADNDAGAMSLLALDPARVYAVDYLLAEGNAQPMSRWGHSMLRLVICAPGRAPGPDCRLDLQYHRVLSFRAFVGDVQISSWRGLTGSYPSRLFVLPLNQVVDEYTKVELRALSSVPLTLAPGEIAALLARAAQVHWSYDGRYYFIGNNCAVETFKLLHDGVPRLAAARLSSITPRGVRQRLQRAGIADMQVLDDPAQAIRQGYYFESAAAHYQTMFEVIRRGLPVPQTSVEQWLDARADARAQWFDRGGLRETAAALLLEQAALRRQELLARDALKRLLTPGAAGRDSVQGQLQSLFARQARLSHPATLLGSASYGLPQADERQDLSARVAQETGVLVDGWKQLQALGRQQLPADVRAGLEQGEANVQRLRARLRVLARGDAAADRRLQL
;
A
#
# COMPACT_ATOMS: atom_id res chain seq x y z
N MET A 1 54.35 21.71 58.95
CA MET A 1 54.19 21.10 57.62
C MET A 1 52.73 20.71 57.46
N SER A 2 52.11 21.24 56.41
CA SER A 2 50.68 21.42 56.19
C SER A 2 49.96 20.17 55.68
N SER A 3 48.72 20.02 56.13
CA SER A 3 47.80 18.90 55.90
C SER A 3 47.03 19.05 54.58
N PRO A 4 46.85 17.99 53.75
CA PRO A 4 45.93 18.01 52.62
C PRO A 4 44.70 17.14 52.94
N ARG A 5 43.77 17.67 53.73
CA ARG A 5 42.41 17.11 53.89
C ARG A 5 41.37 18.13 53.43
N ARG A 6 41.39 18.53 52.15
CA ARG A 6 40.38 19.48 51.61
C ARG A 6 39.86 19.23 50.19
N CYS A 7 40.25 18.16 49.48
CA CYS A 7 39.79 17.97 48.08
C CYS A 7 38.65 16.96 47.86
N TRP A 8 38.16 16.25 48.89
CA TRP A 8 37.15 15.21 48.68
C TRP A 8 35.69 15.68 48.78
N TRP A 9 35.44 16.84 49.38
CA TRP A 9 34.08 17.39 49.51
C TRP A 9 33.57 18.12 48.26
N LEU A 10 34.46 18.52 47.35
CA LEU A 10 34.08 19.18 46.08
C LEU A 10 33.60 18.20 45.01
N TRP A 11 34.00 16.91 45.08
CA TRP A 11 33.54 15.87 44.16
C TRP A 11 32.22 15.21 44.59
N LEU A 12 31.89 15.23 45.88
CA LEU A 12 30.61 14.72 46.38
C LEU A 12 29.47 15.75 46.25
N ALA A 13 29.78 17.06 46.20
CA ALA A 13 28.78 18.10 45.96
C ALA A 13 28.35 18.22 44.49
N ALA A 14 29.13 17.68 43.53
CA ALA A 14 28.78 17.66 42.11
C ALA A 14 27.87 16.48 41.70
N ALA A 15 27.66 15.51 42.58
CA ALA A 15 26.85 14.31 42.30
C ALA A 15 25.40 14.40 42.82
N ILE A 16 25.02 15.50 43.49
CA ILE A 16 23.66 15.71 44.06
C ILE A 16 23.12 17.11 43.68
N ALA A 17 23.63 17.72 42.61
CA ALA A 17 22.89 18.82 41.99
C ALA A 17 21.69 18.18 41.28
N PRO A 18 20.43 18.45 41.68
CA PRO A 18 19.30 18.09 40.84
C PRO A 18 19.56 18.75 39.49
N ALA A 19 19.58 17.98 38.41
CA ALA A 19 19.54 18.57 37.09
C ALA A 19 18.33 19.51 37.10
N ALA A 20 18.57 20.82 37.05
CA ALA A 20 17.51 21.81 37.01
C ALA A 20 16.70 21.47 35.77
N GLN A 21 15.55 20.82 35.95
CA GLN A 21 14.65 20.55 34.85
C GLN A 21 14.21 21.91 34.35
N ALA A 22 14.58 22.23 33.11
CA ALA A 22 14.09 23.42 32.44
C ALA A 22 12.57 23.25 32.29
N GLU A 23 11.83 23.86 33.20
CA GLU A 23 10.38 23.89 33.19
C GLU A 23 9.91 24.85 32.10
N LEU A 24 8.90 24.44 31.34
CA LEU A 24 8.30 25.29 30.31
C LEU A 24 7.69 26.53 30.97
N ARG A 25 8.22 27.73 30.64
CA ARG A 25 7.74 29.00 31.19
C ARG A 25 6.83 29.71 30.19
N ILE A 26 5.55 29.79 30.51
CA ILE A 26 4.56 30.55 29.74
C ILE A 26 4.02 31.68 30.62
N ASP A 27 4.37 32.91 30.26
CA ASP A 27 3.91 34.13 30.92
C ASP A 27 2.60 34.60 30.28
N VAL A 28 1.51 34.65 31.05
CA VAL A 28 0.20 35.10 30.57
C VAL A 28 0.16 36.63 30.58
N ASP A 29 -0.17 37.24 29.45
CA ASP A 29 -0.44 38.68 29.37
C ASP A 29 -1.84 38.97 29.96
N PRO A 30 -1.93 39.70 31.10
CA PRO A 30 -3.20 39.92 31.78
C PRO A 30 -4.09 40.95 31.06
N GLN A 31 -3.59 41.64 30.02
CA GLN A 31 -4.34 42.71 29.37
C GLN A 31 -5.66 42.20 28.77
N GLY A 32 -6.77 42.79 29.22
CA GLY A 32 -8.10 42.48 28.70
C GLY A 32 -8.71 41.17 29.23
N LEU A 33 -8.14 40.59 30.29
CA LEU A 33 -8.64 39.40 30.99
C LEU A 33 -9.16 39.74 32.39
N SER A 34 -10.19 39.03 32.82
CA SER A 34 -10.62 38.99 34.23
C SER A 34 -9.72 38.06 35.07
N ALA A 35 -9.76 38.17 36.40
CA ALA A 35 -9.01 37.27 37.29
C ALA A 35 -9.35 35.79 37.05
N ALA A 36 -10.64 35.47 36.90
CA ALA A 36 -11.09 34.11 36.58
C ALA A 36 -10.54 33.59 35.24
N GLN A 37 -10.42 34.46 34.22
CA GLN A 37 -9.84 34.09 32.93
C GLN A 37 -8.32 33.90 33.00
N ILE A 38 -7.62 34.64 33.85
CA ILE A 38 -6.19 34.45 34.11
C ILE A 38 -5.98 33.08 34.79
N ASP A 39 -6.74 32.79 35.84
CA ASP A 39 -6.69 31.50 36.55
C ASP A 39 -7.02 30.33 35.61
N ALA A 40 -8.05 30.48 34.77
CA ALA A 40 -8.40 29.51 33.75
C ALA A 40 -7.23 29.31 32.77
N THR A 41 -6.63 30.39 32.27
CA THR A 41 -5.47 30.29 31.35
C THR A 41 -4.31 29.52 31.98
N HIS A 42 -4.01 29.75 33.25
CA HIS A 42 -2.97 29.00 33.96
C HIS A 42 -3.32 27.51 34.07
N ALA A 43 -4.57 27.17 34.40
CA ALA A 43 -5.01 25.78 34.45
C ALA A 43 -4.93 25.09 33.07
N LEU A 44 -5.26 25.78 31.98
CA LEU A 44 -5.12 25.24 30.62
C LEU A 44 -3.64 24.97 30.28
N VAL A 45 -2.76 25.93 30.57
CA VAL A 45 -1.31 25.79 30.33
C VAL A 45 -0.72 24.64 31.13
N GLU A 46 -1.09 24.51 32.40
CA GLU A 46 -0.63 23.41 33.26
C GLU A 46 -1.07 22.05 32.71
N GLN A 47 -2.34 21.92 32.30
CA GLN A 47 -2.85 20.70 31.69
C GLN A 47 -2.13 20.32 30.40
N VAL A 48 -1.75 21.29 29.58
CA VAL A 48 -0.93 21.06 28.38
C VAL A 48 0.49 20.64 28.76
N ALA A 49 1.13 21.37 29.69
CA ALA A 49 2.50 21.09 30.12
C ALA A 49 2.65 19.67 30.70
N GLN A 50 1.67 19.19 31.48
CA GLN A 50 1.64 17.84 32.03
C GLN A 50 1.62 16.73 30.95
N ARG A 51 1.17 17.05 29.73
CA ARG A 51 1.09 16.10 28.60
C ARG A 51 2.26 16.22 27.64
N LEU A 52 3.01 17.31 27.68
CA LEU A 52 4.13 17.49 26.76
C LEU A 52 5.29 16.54 27.11
N PRO A 53 5.92 15.93 26.11
CA PRO A 53 7.17 15.19 26.30
C PRO A 53 8.24 16.05 26.99
N PRO A 54 9.00 15.50 27.98
CA PRO A 54 10.02 16.28 28.69
C PRO A 54 11.09 16.89 27.77
N ALA A 55 11.49 16.17 26.72
CA ALA A 55 12.49 16.68 25.77
C ALA A 55 11.94 17.78 24.84
N TRP A 56 10.62 17.88 24.64
CA TRP A 56 10.02 19.07 24.02
C TRP A 56 10.20 20.28 24.95
N MET A 57 9.77 20.17 26.20
CA MET A 57 9.84 21.28 27.16
C MET A 57 11.27 21.82 27.32
N GLN A 58 12.27 20.93 27.39
CA GLN A 58 13.68 21.29 27.51
C GLN A 58 14.25 22.02 26.28
N ARG A 59 13.65 21.86 25.09
CA ARG A 59 14.07 22.56 23.86
C ARG A 59 13.53 23.98 23.77
N ILE A 60 12.56 24.34 24.59
CA ILE A 60 12.05 25.71 24.72
C ILE A 60 12.86 26.39 25.83
N ASP A 61 13.93 27.07 25.42
CA ASP A 61 14.98 27.58 26.31
C ASP A 61 14.69 28.97 26.91
N ALA A 62 13.50 29.51 26.67
CA ALA A 62 13.13 30.84 27.15
C ALA A 62 11.62 31.02 27.33
N PRO A 63 11.22 32.03 28.12
CA PRO A 63 9.81 32.32 28.36
C PRO A 63 9.05 32.64 27.08
N ILE A 64 7.83 32.11 27.02
CA ILE A 64 6.85 32.39 25.98
C ILE A 64 5.77 33.30 26.57
N GLN A 65 5.42 34.37 25.87
CA GLN A 65 4.29 35.21 26.27
C GLN A 65 3.01 34.74 25.59
N LEU A 66 1.96 34.41 26.35
CA LEU A 66 0.65 34.04 25.84
C LEU A 66 -0.30 35.24 25.91
N GLN A 67 -0.93 35.59 24.78
CA GLN A 67 -1.92 36.67 24.70
C GLN A 67 -3.23 36.15 24.09
N TRP A 68 -4.36 36.45 24.73
CA TRP A 68 -5.68 36.22 24.15
C TRP A 68 -6.12 37.42 23.30
N ARG A 69 -6.66 37.14 22.12
CA ARG A 69 -6.98 38.14 21.10
C ARG A 69 -8.43 37.97 20.63
N THR A 70 -9.04 39.09 20.21
CA THR A 70 -10.37 39.10 19.60
C THR A 70 -10.34 39.55 18.14
N ASP A 71 -9.14 39.81 17.61
CA ASP A 71 -8.87 40.38 16.30
C ASP A 71 -8.10 39.43 15.38
N LEU A 72 -8.02 38.15 15.74
CA LEU A 72 -7.50 37.12 14.83
C LEU A 72 -8.49 36.92 13.67
N PRO A 73 -8.01 36.61 12.45
CA PRO A 73 -8.91 36.34 11.32
C PRO A 73 -9.86 35.19 11.61
N ALA A 74 -11.03 35.22 10.99
CA ALA A 74 -11.98 34.11 11.05
C ALA A 74 -11.29 32.77 10.68
N HIS A 75 -11.57 31.73 11.47
CA HIS A 75 -10.97 30.38 11.37
C HIS A 75 -9.50 30.25 11.78
N VAL A 76 -8.91 31.25 12.43
CA VAL A 76 -7.56 31.18 12.99
C VAL A 76 -7.65 31.11 14.51
N HIS A 77 -7.37 29.92 15.07
CA HIS A 77 -7.36 29.70 16.51
C HIS A 77 -6.12 30.29 17.22
N GLY A 78 -5.01 30.42 16.50
CA GLY A 78 -3.78 30.95 17.07
C GLY A 78 -2.76 31.47 16.06
N ARG A 79 -1.73 32.16 16.57
CA ARG A 79 -0.51 32.56 15.85
C ARG A 79 0.70 32.65 16.77
N ALA A 80 1.79 32.00 16.38
CA ALA A 80 3.10 32.15 16.99
C ALA A 80 3.91 33.23 16.25
N ILE A 81 4.41 34.23 16.99
CA ILE A 81 5.26 35.31 16.49
C ILE A 81 6.49 35.44 17.39
N GLY A 82 7.60 34.83 16.97
CA GLY A 82 8.80 34.73 17.80
C GLY A 82 8.48 33.92 19.07
N ARG A 83 8.61 34.55 20.24
CA ARG A 83 8.28 33.97 21.56
C ARG A 83 6.92 34.40 22.10
N ARG A 84 6.03 34.88 21.22
CA ARG A 84 4.65 35.23 21.58
C ARG A 84 3.70 34.25 20.93
N ILE A 85 2.73 33.78 21.69
CA ILE A 85 1.62 32.97 21.22
C ILE A 85 0.36 33.82 21.38
N LEU A 86 -0.34 34.05 20.27
CA LEU A 86 -1.62 34.74 20.23
C LEU A 86 -2.70 33.68 20.05
N LEU A 87 -3.74 33.64 20.89
CA LEU A 87 -4.84 32.69 20.79
C LEU A 87 -6.19 33.42 20.72
N ASP A 88 -7.17 32.84 20.02
CA ASP A 88 -8.53 33.39 19.96
C ASP A 88 -9.23 33.27 21.31
N ARG A 89 -9.67 34.41 21.87
CA ARG A 89 -10.35 34.46 23.16
C ARG A 89 -11.64 33.62 23.19
N ALA A 90 -12.28 33.40 22.03
CA ALA A 90 -13.45 32.54 21.95
C ALA A 90 -13.18 31.09 22.45
N LEU A 91 -11.94 30.59 22.31
CA LEU A 91 -11.55 29.29 22.83
C LEU A 91 -11.54 29.27 24.36
N LEU A 92 -10.98 30.32 24.98
CA LEU A 92 -10.97 30.47 26.44
C LEU A 92 -12.39 30.58 26.98
N ASP A 93 -13.23 31.39 26.35
CA ASP A 93 -14.62 31.59 26.77
C ASP A 93 -15.43 30.29 26.65
N ALA A 94 -15.29 29.56 25.54
CA ALA A 94 -15.95 28.27 25.32
C ALA A 94 -15.48 27.20 26.32
N TRP A 95 -14.18 27.14 26.59
CA TRP A 95 -13.62 26.17 27.54
C TRP A 95 -14.04 26.49 28.99
N SER A 96 -14.01 27.77 29.37
CA SER A 96 -14.37 28.25 30.72
C SER A 96 -15.87 28.11 31.02
N ALA A 97 -16.73 28.14 29.99
CA ALA A 97 -18.17 27.96 30.14
C ALA A 97 -18.59 26.52 30.54
N GLN A 98 -17.67 25.56 30.43
CA GLN A 98 -17.92 24.16 30.75
C GLN A 98 -17.87 23.89 32.25
N ALA A 99 -18.46 22.78 32.69
CA ALA A 99 -18.33 22.31 34.06
C ALA A 99 -16.86 21.90 34.35
N THR A 100 -16.39 22.14 35.58
CA THR A 100 -14.99 21.85 35.97
C THR A 100 -14.58 20.40 35.72
N ALA A 101 -15.50 19.44 35.88
CA ALA A 101 -15.22 18.03 35.60
C ALA A 101 -14.86 17.77 34.13
N THR A 102 -15.50 18.46 33.18
CA THR A 102 -15.26 18.28 31.74
C THR A 102 -14.10 19.14 31.21
N GLN A 103 -13.64 20.12 31.98
CA GLN A 103 -12.47 20.94 31.62
C GLN A 103 -11.14 20.16 31.64
N THR A 104 -11.13 18.99 32.27
CA THR A 104 -9.95 18.09 32.34
C THR A 104 -9.98 16.94 31.34
N ASP A 105 -11.13 16.71 30.72
CA ASP A 105 -11.35 15.64 29.75
C ASP A 105 -10.93 16.10 28.34
N PRO A 106 -9.83 15.55 27.77
CA PRO A 106 -9.35 15.92 26.45
C PRO A 106 -10.26 15.44 25.31
N GLU A 107 -11.26 14.58 25.57
CA GLU A 107 -12.25 14.17 24.57
C GLU A 107 -13.37 15.21 24.41
N THR A 108 -13.57 16.07 25.40
CA THR A 108 -14.59 17.12 25.34
C THR A 108 -14.18 18.18 24.31
N ALA A 109 -15.08 18.53 23.39
CA ALA A 109 -14.76 19.33 22.20
C ALA A 109 -14.10 20.69 22.50
N ALA A 110 -14.61 21.46 23.46
CA ALA A 110 -14.03 22.77 23.78
C ALA A 110 -12.69 22.65 24.52
N THR A 111 -12.53 21.64 25.38
CA THR A 111 -11.25 21.29 26.02
C THR A 111 -10.20 20.89 24.99
N ARG A 112 -10.56 19.99 24.06
CA ARG A 112 -9.68 19.58 22.96
C ARG A 112 -9.27 20.76 22.09
N ALA A 113 -10.22 21.62 21.71
CA ALA A 113 -9.93 22.78 20.86
C ALA A 113 -8.98 23.77 21.53
N ALA A 114 -9.18 24.08 22.82
CA ALA A 114 -8.31 24.99 23.57
C ALA A 114 -6.90 24.41 23.74
N MET A 115 -6.79 23.13 24.12
CA MET A 115 -5.48 22.46 24.27
C MET A 115 -4.75 22.33 22.94
N ALA A 116 -5.46 21.93 21.87
CA ALA A 116 -4.91 21.81 20.53
C ALA A 116 -4.33 23.15 20.05
N ALA A 117 -5.04 24.27 20.25
CA ALA A 117 -4.54 25.59 19.88
C ALA A 117 -3.24 25.96 20.62
N VAL A 118 -3.14 25.68 21.93
CA VAL A 118 -1.91 25.92 22.70
C VAL A 118 -0.77 25.04 22.18
N VAL A 119 -1.01 23.73 21.99
CA VAL A 119 0.00 22.77 21.49
C VAL A 119 0.46 23.13 20.08
N HIS A 120 -0.45 23.53 19.19
CA HIS A 120 -0.17 23.96 17.83
C HIS A 120 0.83 25.12 17.80
N GLU A 121 0.56 26.17 18.58
CA GLU A 121 1.42 27.34 18.61
C GLU A 121 2.76 27.06 19.31
N LEU A 122 2.78 26.21 20.33
CA LEU A 122 4.02 25.71 20.93
C LEU A 122 4.84 24.89 19.94
N ALA A 123 4.21 24.13 19.04
CA ALA A 123 4.89 23.37 18.00
C ALA A 123 5.56 24.31 16.98
N HIS A 124 4.91 25.42 16.64
CA HIS A 124 5.54 26.46 15.83
C HIS A 124 6.73 27.13 16.53
N VAL A 125 6.62 27.41 17.83
CA VAL A 125 7.75 27.95 18.61
C VAL A 125 8.91 26.95 18.62
N LEU A 126 8.62 25.66 18.85
CA LEU A 126 9.62 24.58 18.80
C LEU A 126 10.28 24.50 17.42
N ASP A 127 9.50 24.45 16.34
CA ASP A 127 10.01 24.27 14.98
C ASP A 127 10.87 25.45 14.51
N ARG A 128 10.54 26.68 14.94
CA ARG A 128 11.29 27.90 14.60
C ARG A 128 12.46 28.19 15.55
N GLY A 129 12.55 27.49 16.68
CA GLY A 129 13.59 27.67 17.69
C GLY A 129 14.99 27.28 17.22
N ALA A 130 16.00 27.62 18.02
CA ALA A 130 17.41 27.35 17.71
C ALA A 130 17.74 25.86 17.57
N HIS A 131 17.05 25.01 18.33
CA HIS A 131 17.14 23.55 18.28
C HIS A 131 15.96 22.89 17.52
N GLY A 132 15.25 23.69 16.72
CA GLY A 132 14.10 23.28 15.91
C GLY A 132 14.47 22.82 14.50
N GLY A 133 13.58 23.08 13.55
CA GLY A 133 13.74 22.70 12.14
C GLY A 133 13.15 21.34 11.77
N LEU A 134 12.22 20.83 12.58
CA LEU A 134 11.45 19.61 12.32
C LEU A 134 10.83 19.64 10.93
N SER A 135 10.18 20.75 10.54
CA SER A 135 9.50 20.91 9.24
C SER A 135 10.45 20.87 8.03
N ARG A 136 11.74 21.09 8.26
CA ARG A 136 12.80 21.04 7.23
C ARG A 136 13.47 19.68 7.14
N ASP A 137 13.26 18.80 8.11
CA ASP A 137 13.84 17.47 8.15
C ASP A 137 13.42 16.63 6.92
N PRO A 138 14.36 16.06 6.15
CA PRO A 138 14.04 15.26 4.98
C PRO A 138 13.18 14.02 5.29
N ARG A 139 13.44 13.36 6.42
CA ARG A 139 12.73 12.16 6.87
C ARG A 139 11.30 12.49 7.25
N LEU A 140 11.05 13.59 7.97
CA LEU A 140 9.68 14.06 8.20
C LEU A 140 8.95 14.28 6.88
N ARG A 141 9.59 14.97 5.92
CA ARG A 141 8.95 15.30 4.64
C ARG A 141 8.63 14.06 3.80
N ASP A 142 9.44 13.00 3.91
CA ASP A 142 9.16 11.69 3.33
C ASP A 142 7.92 11.07 4.00
N LEU A 143 7.89 11.01 5.34
CA LEU A 143 6.76 10.46 6.12
C LEU A 143 5.45 11.19 5.85
N ALA A 144 5.50 12.52 5.83
CA ALA A 144 4.35 13.38 5.63
C ALA A 144 3.76 13.29 4.21
N GLY A 145 4.56 12.88 3.22
CA GLY A 145 4.09 12.72 1.85
C GLY A 145 4.51 13.81 0.87
N TRP A 146 5.41 14.73 1.25
CA TRP A 146 6.12 15.59 0.30
C TRP A 146 7.22 14.81 -0.40
N GLN A 147 6.83 13.79 -1.17
CA GLN A 147 7.76 12.79 -1.72
C GLN A 147 8.78 13.41 -2.69
N VAL A 148 9.95 12.80 -2.75
CA VAL A 148 11.00 13.17 -3.71
C VAL A 148 10.55 12.96 -5.16
N ARG A 149 11.02 13.83 -6.06
CA ARG A 149 10.77 13.69 -7.50
C ARG A 149 11.95 12.96 -8.17
N PRO A 150 11.69 12.03 -9.10
CA PRO A 150 12.77 11.26 -9.74
C PRO A 150 13.68 12.08 -10.68
N TRP A 151 13.18 13.18 -11.27
CA TRP A 151 13.88 13.97 -12.30
C TRP A 151 13.85 15.49 -12.09
N ARG A 152 13.20 15.98 -11.03
CA ARG A 152 13.12 17.43 -10.75
C ARG A 152 13.75 17.72 -9.41
N ILE A 153 14.44 18.85 -9.31
CA ILE A 153 14.88 19.40 -8.03
C ILE A 153 13.64 19.66 -7.17
N GLY A 154 13.71 19.28 -5.90
CA GLY A 154 12.64 19.49 -4.93
C GLY A 154 11.66 18.32 -4.79
N ARG A 155 10.54 18.59 -4.11
CA ARG A 155 9.56 17.60 -3.66
C ARG A 155 8.20 17.82 -4.35
N GLY A 156 7.39 16.76 -4.42
CA GLY A 156 6.02 16.81 -4.91
C GLY A 156 5.07 17.49 -3.92
N ALA A 157 3.82 17.67 -4.34
CA ALA A 157 2.74 18.04 -3.41
C ALA A 157 2.39 16.85 -2.51
N ASN A 158 1.83 17.12 -1.33
CA ASN A 158 1.36 16.08 -0.43
C ASN A 158 0.07 15.44 -0.99
N ARG A 159 0.13 14.13 -1.28
CA ARG A 159 -0.97 13.33 -1.83
C ARG A 159 -1.55 12.32 -0.83
N PHE A 160 -1.15 12.41 0.43
CA PHE A 160 -1.77 11.66 1.53
C PHE A 160 -3.03 12.41 1.99
N SER A 161 -4.00 12.54 1.09
CA SER A 161 -5.22 13.33 1.31
C SER A 161 -6.27 12.60 2.13
N ASP A 162 -6.23 11.27 2.13
CA ASP A 162 -7.24 10.48 2.81
C ASP A 162 -6.78 10.10 4.21
N ARG A 163 -7.74 9.88 5.11
CA ARG A 163 -7.46 9.52 6.51
C ARG A 163 -6.53 10.56 7.17
N SER A 164 -6.71 11.83 6.83
CA SER A 164 -6.11 12.98 7.50
C SER A 164 -6.91 13.29 8.77
N PRO A 165 -6.27 13.58 9.91
CA PRO A 165 -7.00 14.05 11.09
C PRO A 165 -7.57 15.45 10.88
N ASP A 166 -6.83 16.32 10.19
CA ASP A 166 -7.23 17.65 9.75
C ASP A 166 -6.57 17.92 8.38
N ASP A 167 -7.33 18.43 7.40
CA ASP A 167 -6.80 18.78 6.09
C ASP A 167 -5.72 19.88 6.13
N TYR A 168 -5.71 20.68 7.20
CA TYR A 168 -4.75 21.75 7.44
C TYR A 168 -3.30 21.24 7.50
N GLU A 169 -3.08 19.98 7.92
CA GLU A 169 -1.73 19.38 8.00
C GLU A 169 -0.99 19.42 6.65
N ARG A 170 -1.73 19.41 5.52
CA ARG A 170 -1.15 19.35 4.18
C ARG A 170 -0.80 20.73 3.63
N ARG A 171 -1.12 21.81 4.36
CA ARG A 171 -0.95 23.19 3.89
C ARG A 171 0.52 23.57 3.75
N SER A 172 1.34 23.21 4.74
CA SER A 172 2.79 23.39 4.72
C SER A 172 3.48 22.36 5.62
N PRO A 173 4.78 22.09 5.45
CA PRO A 173 5.51 21.22 6.39
C PRO A 173 5.50 21.72 7.84
N ALA A 174 5.38 23.03 8.08
CA ALA A 174 5.27 23.58 9.43
C ALA A 174 3.90 23.28 10.03
N GLU A 175 2.82 23.42 9.25
CA GLU A 175 1.48 23.03 9.70
C GLU A 175 1.38 21.52 9.93
N PHE A 176 2.07 20.72 9.12
CA PHE A 176 2.10 19.28 9.33
C PHE A 176 2.67 18.90 10.69
N VAL A 177 3.78 19.54 11.08
CA VAL A 177 4.39 19.34 12.41
C VAL A 177 3.43 19.75 13.50
N ALA A 178 2.84 20.95 13.38
CA ALA A 178 1.96 21.49 14.41
C ALA A 178 0.72 20.61 14.62
N VAL A 179 -0.04 20.34 13.55
CA VAL A 179 -1.22 19.46 13.58
C VAL A 179 -0.86 18.10 14.13
N ASN A 180 0.20 17.47 13.65
CA ASN A 180 0.51 16.11 14.11
C ASN A 180 1.05 16.07 15.55
N LEU A 181 1.67 17.14 16.06
CA LEU A 181 2.06 17.22 17.46
C LEU A 181 0.85 17.45 18.38
N GLU A 182 -0.21 18.13 17.92
CA GLU A 182 -1.49 18.16 18.65
C GLU A 182 -1.99 16.74 18.90
N HIS A 183 -2.08 15.93 17.85
CA HIS A 183 -2.55 14.55 17.97
C HIS A 183 -1.56 13.66 18.73
N TYR A 184 -0.26 13.83 18.54
CA TYR A 184 0.76 13.08 19.29
C TYR A 184 0.63 13.26 20.81
N VAL A 185 0.22 14.45 21.25
CA VAL A 185 0.07 14.80 22.67
C VAL A 185 -1.35 14.51 23.20
N LEU A 186 -2.38 14.68 22.38
CA LEU A 186 -3.79 14.67 22.81
C LEU A 186 -4.59 13.42 22.41
N ASP A 187 -4.04 12.55 21.56
CA ASP A 187 -4.65 11.29 21.13
C ASP A 187 -3.80 10.10 21.59
N ALA A 188 -4.33 9.33 22.54
CA ALA A 188 -3.66 8.16 23.11
C ALA A 188 -3.38 7.05 22.08
N ASP A 189 -4.10 7.02 20.95
CA ASP A 189 -3.95 6.02 19.90
C ASP A 189 -3.06 6.51 18.74
N TYR A 190 -2.47 7.71 18.82
CA TYR A 190 -1.73 8.32 17.72
C TYR A 190 -0.63 7.41 17.15
N HIS A 191 0.10 6.70 18.02
CA HIS A 191 1.15 5.77 17.61
C HIS A 191 0.62 4.51 16.93
N CYS A 192 -0.62 4.11 17.17
CA CYS A 192 -1.26 3.03 16.41
C CYS A 192 -1.84 3.53 15.08
N ARG A 193 -2.27 4.80 15.01
CA ARG A 193 -2.79 5.44 13.79
C ARG A 193 -1.69 5.83 12.83
N ARG A 194 -0.57 6.35 13.31
CA ARG A 194 0.58 6.85 12.52
C ARG A 194 1.93 6.35 13.09
N PRO A 195 2.19 5.03 13.09
CA PRO A 195 3.32 4.43 13.81
C PRO A 195 4.68 4.97 13.39
N ALA A 196 4.92 5.13 12.08
CA ALA A 196 6.21 5.61 11.59
C ALA A 196 6.47 7.09 11.95
N LEU A 197 5.42 7.90 12.06
CA LEU A 197 5.52 9.31 12.42
C LEU A 197 5.61 9.48 13.94
N ALA A 198 4.86 8.69 14.70
CA ALA A 198 4.98 8.64 16.16
C ALA A 198 6.38 8.20 16.62
N ALA A 199 6.95 7.16 15.99
CA ALA A 199 8.33 6.75 16.24
C ALA A 199 9.33 7.88 15.97
N TRP A 200 9.14 8.61 14.87
CA TRP A 200 9.99 9.77 14.55
C TRP A 200 9.82 10.89 15.59
N PHE A 201 8.59 11.24 16.00
CA PHE A 201 8.39 12.22 17.06
C PHE A 201 8.98 11.78 18.40
N ALA A 202 8.88 10.50 18.75
CA ALA A 202 9.49 9.98 19.97
C ALA A 202 11.02 10.19 19.99
N GLU A 203 11.68 10.02 18.84
CA GLU A 203 13.11 10.34 18.69
C GLU A 203 13.39 11.85 18.78
N GLN A 204 12.50 12.69 18.24
CA GLN A 204 12.73 14.14 18.18
C GLN A 204 12.36 14.87 19.47
N VAL A 205 11.23 14.55 20.09
CA VAL A 205 10.69 15.31 21.23
C VAL A 205 10.50 14.45 22.47
N GLY A 206 10.72 13.14 22.40
CA GLY A 206 10.55 12.19 23.50
C GLY A 206 9.27 11.36 23.37
N GLY A 207 9.33 10.12 23.85
CA GLY A 207 8.19 9.20 23.87
C GLY A 207 7.10 9.62 24.86
N MET A 208 5.87 9.17 24.62
CA MET A 208 4.74 9.35 25.53
C MET A 208 4.71 8.21 26.58
N PRO A 209 4.50 8.52 27.87
CA PRO A 209 4.53 7.52 28.94
C PRO A 209 3.38 6.51 28.91
N ASP A 210 2.19 6.93 28.45
CA ASP A 210 0.95 6.13 28.50
C ASP A 210 0.45 5.68 27.10
N ALA A 211 1.36 5.21 26.24
CA ALA A 211 0.97 4.74 24.91
C ALA A 211 0.17 3.42 24.97
N THR A 212 -1.03 3.41 24.40
CA THR A 212 -1.91 2.23 24.27
C THR A 212 -1.21 1.04 23.60
N HIS A 213 -1.62 -0.20 23.85
CA HIS A 213 -1.09 -1.33 23.07
C HIS A 213 -1.67 -1.35 21.65
N CYS A 214 -0.83 -1.38 20.62
CA CYS A 214 -1.29 -1.48 19.24
C CYS A 214 -1.50 -2.94 18.81
N GLU A 215 -2.46 -3.14 17.91
CA GLU A 215 -2.55 -4.36 17.10
C GLU A 215 -1.21 -4.67 16.43
N THR A 216 -0.75 -5.90 16.56
CA THR A 216 0.51 -6.38 15.95
C THR A 216 0.39 -6.54 14.44
N THR A 217 -0.85 -6.68 13.93
CA THR A 217 -1.14 -6.88 12.52
C THR A 217 -1.47 -5.57 11.80
N LEU A 218 -1.06 -5.49 10.54
CA LEU A 218 -1.33 -4.37 9.64
C LEU A 218 -2.56 -4.68 8.75
N PRO A 219 -3.52 -3.76 8.64
CA PRO A 219 -4.72 -3.98 7.84
C PRO A 219 -4.44 -3.65 6.37
N TYR A 220 -4.77 -4.56 5.47
CA TYR A 220 -4.77 -4.33 4.01
C TYR A 220 -6.06 -4.84 3.40
N LEU A 221 -6.64 -4.09 2.46
CA LEU A 221 -7.67 -4.62 1.59
C LEU A 221 -7.00 -5.31 0.40
N GLN A 222 -7.16 -6.63 0.29
CA GLN A 222 -6.58 -7.44 -0.77
C GLN A 222 -7.64 -7.87 -1.78
N ALA A 223 -7.21 -8.10 -3.03
CA ALA A 223 -8.02 -8.84 -3.99
C ALA A 223 -8.01 -10.34 -3.65
N ASP A 224 -9.12 -11.03 -3.90
CA ASP A 224 -9.22 -12.48 -3.83
C ASP A 224 -9.21 -13.11 -5.24
N ASN A 225 -9.30 -14.44 -5.31
CA ASN A 225 -9.24 -15.17 -6.59
C ASN A 225 -10.48 -14.97 -7.46
N ASP A 226 -11.64 -14.69 -6.86
CA ASP A 226 -12.88 -14.43 -7.59
C ASP A 226 -12.89 -13.01 -8.18
N ALA A 227 -13.50 -12.85 -9.36
CA ALA A 227 -13.53 -11.58 -10.07
C ALA A 227 -14.21 -10.48 -9.23
N GLY A 228 -13.44 -9.45 -8.87
CA GLY A 228 -13.92 -8.32 -8.08
C GLY A 228 -14.05 -8.60 -6.59
N ALA A 229 -13.75 -9.82 -6.12
CA ALA A 229 -13.79 -10.16 -4.72
C ALA A 229 -12.62 -9.53 -3.96
N MET A 230 -12.91 -9.02 -2.76
CA MET A 230 -11.92 -8.44 -1.86
C MET A 230 -12.19 -8.83 -0.41
N SER A 231 -11.11 -8.91 0.36
CA SER A 231 -11.14 -9.23 1.78
C SER A 231 -10.18 -8.36 2.58
N LEU A 232 -10.44 -8.21 3.88
CA LEU A 232 -9.54 -7.54 4.80
C LEU A 232 -8.48 -8.53 5.29
N LEU A 233 -7.23 -8.29 4.92
CA LEU A 233 -6.05 -9.02 5.37
C LEU A 233 -5.47 -8.36 6.62
N ALA A 234 -5.36 -9.12 7.71
CA ALA A 234 -4.53 -8.78 8.86
C ALA A 234 -3.13 -9.38 8.66
N LEU A 235 -2.19 -8.57 8.15
CA LEU A 235 -0.82 -9.01 7.89
C LEU A 235 0.05 -8.82 9.13
N ASP A 236 0.54 -9.91 9.70
CA ASP A 236 1.58 -9.88 10.73
C ASP A 236 2.97 -9.69 10.08
N PRO A 237 3.68 -8.56 10.34
CA PRO A 237 5.03 -8.34 9.85
C PRO A 237 6.02 -9.43 10.24
N ALA A 238 5.86 -10.06 11.41
CA ALA A 238 6.76 -11.09 11.91
C ALA A 238 6.72 -12.38 11.06
N ARG A 239 5.65 -12.59 10.29
CA ARG A 239 5.54 -13.73 9.35
C ARG A 239 6.20 -13.48 8.00
N VAL A 240 6.66 -12.25 7.73
CA VAL A 240 7.28 -11.90 6.44
C VAL A 240 8.78 -12.15 6.53
N TYR A 241 9.22 -13.24 5.92
CA TYR A 241 10.64 -13.64 5.91
C TYR A 241 11.50 -12.73 5.03
N ALA A 242 10.99 -12.36 3.85
CA ALA A 242 11.72 -11.55 2.89
C ALA A 242 10.78 -10.69 2.04
N VAL A 243 11.34 -9.62 1.49
CA VAL A 243 10.69 -8.83 0.44
C VAL A 243 11.55 -8.93 -0.81
N ASP A 244 10.94 -9.37 -1.91
CA ASP A 244 11.62 -9.47 -3.20
C ASP A 244 11.17 -8.31 -4.10
N TYR A 245 12.09 -7.75 -4.88
CA TYR A 245 11.77 -6.93 -6.03
C TYR A 245 11.27 -7.83 -7.16
N LEU A 246 9.96 -7.78 -7.40
CA LEU A 246 9.29 -8.58 -8.42
C LEU A 246 9.18 -7.77 -9.71
N LEU A 247 9.77 -8.28 -10.78
CA LEU A 247 9.78 -7.63 -12.09
C LEU A 247 9.15 -8.56 -13.14
N ALA A 248 8.05 -8.09 -13.74
CA ALA A 248 7.58 -8.65 -15.00
C ALA A 248 8.45 -8.12 -16.15
N GLU A 249 9.09 -9.01 -16.89
CA GLU A 249 10.03 -8.65 -17.96
C GLU A 249 9.36 -7.91 -19.11
N GLY A 250 10.09 -7.13 -19.89
CA GLY A 250 9.48 -6.43 -21.04
C GLY A 250 9.02 -7.41 -22.13
N ASN A 251 7.99 -7.05 -22.90
CA ASN A 251 7.64 -7.76 -24.13
C ASN A 251 7.68 -6.83 -25.35
N ALA A 252 7.26 -7.33 -26.51
CA ALA A 252 7.23 -6.57 -27.77
C ALA A 252 6.18 -5.44 -27.80
N GLN A 253 5.23 -5.41 -26.85
CA GLN A 253 4.17 -4.40 -26.83
C GLN A 253 4.73 -3.05 -26.31
N PRO A 254 4.42 -1.90 -26.95
CA PRO A 254 5.01 -0.60 -26.62
C PRO A 254 4.86 -0.18 -25.14
N MET A 255 3.70 -0.46 -24.52
CA MET A 255 3.40 -0.12 -23.13
C MET A 255 4.06 -1.07 -22.12
N SER A 256 4.32 -2.30 -22.50
CA SER A 256 4.88 -3.35 -21.64
C SER A 256 6.38 -3.58 -21.84
N ARG A 257 6.99 -2.92 -22.84
CA ARG A 257 8.42 -3.01 -23.19
C ARG A 257 9.39 -2.73 -22.04
N TRP A 258 8.98 -1.90 -21.09
CA TRP A 258 9.84 -1.49 -19.97
C TRP A 258 9.76 -2.40 -18.74
N GLY A 259 8.81 -3.33 -18.73
CA GLY A 259 8.51 -4.20 -17.61
C GLY A 259 7.42 -3.63 -16.68
N HIS A 260 7.10 -4.36 -15.61
CA HIS A 260 6.27 -3.87 -14.51
C HIS A 260 6.92 -4.22 -13.17
N SER A 261 7.13 -3.22 -12.29
CA SER A 261 7.76 -3.41 -10.99
C SER A 261 6.73 -3.54 -9.87
N MET A 262 6.98 -4.48 -8.98
CA MET A 262 6.17 -4.78 -7.81
C MET A 262 7.09 -5.21 -6.66
N LEU A 263 6.55 -5.36 -5.45
CA LEU A 263 7.24 -6.02 -4.34
C LEU A 263 6.49 -7.28 -3.96
N ARG A 264 7.17 -8.43 -3.91
CA ARG A 264 6.61 -9.66 -3.38
C ARG A 264 6.95 -9.78 -1.90
N LEU A 265 5.94 -10.05 -1.09
CA LEU A 265 6.07 -10.41 0.31
C LEU A 265 6.17 -11.94 0.40
N VAL A 266 7.33 -12.43 0.85
CA VAL A 266 7.56 -13.85 1.13
C VAL A 266 7.06 -14.13 2.55
N ILE A 267 5.81 -14.59 2.63
CA ILE A 267 5.05 -14.80 3.86
C ILE A 267 5.04 -16.28 4.20
N CYS A 268 5.49 -16.61 5.40
CA CYS A 268 5.49 -17.97 5.91
C CYS A 268 4.08 -18.47 6.19
N ALA A 269 3.85 -19.77 5.97
CA ALA A 269 2.62 -20.43 6.39
C ALA A 269 2.35 -20.21 7.90
N PRO A 270 1.08 -20.15 8.34
CA PRO A 270 0.75 -20.08 9.77
C PRO A 270 1.45 -21.20 10.56
N GLY A 271 2.04 -20.85 11.70
CA GLY A 271 2.80 -21.80 12.54
C GLY A 271 4.22 -22.11 12.07
N ARG A 272 4.65 -21.64 10.89
CA ARG A 272 6.03 -21.78 10.41
C ARG A 272 6.89 -20.62 10.91
N ALA A 273 8.05 -20.95 11.48
CA ALA A 273 9.06 -19.96 11.83
C ALA A 273 9.64 -19.28 10.57
N PRO A 274 9.89 -17.96 10.57
CA PRO A 274 10.48 -17.26 9.43
C PRO A 274 11.83 -17.85 8.98
N GLY A 275 11.93 -18.20 7.71
CA GLY A 275 13.15 -18.79 7.13
C GLY A 275 13.05 -19.03 5.62
N PRO A 276 14.13 -19.53 4.98
CA PRO A 276 14.19 -19.75 3.53
C PRO A 276 13.06 -20.62 2.97
N ASP A 277 12.62 -21.62 3.75
CA ASP A 277 11.53 -22.55 3.36
C ASP A 277 10.21 -21.84 3.09
N CYS A 278 9.99 -20.65 3.67
CA CYS A 278 8.79 -19.85 3.41
C CYS A 278 8.65 -19.50 1.92
N ARG A 279 9.73 -19.54 1.12
CA ARG A 279 9.64 -19.32 -0.34
C ARG A 279 8.73 -20.32 -1.06
N LEU A 280 8.51 -21.50 -0.49
CA LEU A 280 7.63 -22.54 -1.04
C LEU A 280 6.17 -22.36 -0.62
N ASP A 281 5.88 -21.47 0.33
CA ASP A 281 4.53 -21.19 0.85
C ASP A 281 3.75 -20.22 -0.08
N LEU A 282 3.78 -20.46 -1.40
CA LEU A 282 3.34 -19.53 -2.45
C LEU A 282 1.92 -18.99 -2.28
N GLN A 283 1.01 -19.78 -1.70
CA GLN A 283 -0.39 -19.40 -1.45
C GLN A 283 -0.54 -18.25 -0.43
N TYR A 284 0.42 -18.08 0.47
CA TYR A 284 0.40 -17.03 1.49
C TYR A 284 1.08 -15.75 1.00
N HIS A 285 1.88 -15.83 -0.06
CA HIS A 285 2.59 -14.67 -0.59
C HIS A 285 1.64 -13.61 -1.14
N ARG A 286 2.04 -12.36 -0.99
CA ARG A 286 1.31 -11.20 -1.49
C ARG A 286 2.22 -10.33 -2.34
N VAL A 287 1.62 -9.58 -3.24
CA VAL A 287 2.31 -8.67 -4.14
C VAL A 287 1.76 -7.28 -3.93
N LEU A 288 2.64 -6.35 -3.54
CA LEU A 288 2.37 -4.93 -3.50
C LEU A 288 2.63 -4.35 -4.89
N SER A 289 1.59 -3.83 -5.53
CA SER A 289 1.66 -3.33 -6.90
C SER A 289 0.94 -1.99 -7.05
N PHE A 290 1.63 -1.00 -7.58
CA PHE A 290 0.99 0.23 -8.06
C PHE A 290 0.45 0.00 -9.47
N ARG A 291 -0.86 0.09 -9.66
CA ARG A 291 -1.52 -0.07 -10.96
C ARG A 291 -2.30 1.20 -11.29
N ALA A 292 -2.42 1.51 -12.57
CA ALA A 292 -3.41 2.49 -13.02
C ALA A 292 -4.80 1.86 -12.83
N PHE A 293 -5.56 2.32 -11.84
CA PHE A 293 -6.95 1.89 -11.69
C PHE A 293 -7.78 2.57 -12.78
N VAL A 294 -8.55 1.77 -13.52
CA VAL A 294 -9.39 2.25 -14.62
C VAL A 294 -10.83 2.11 -14.18
N GLY A 295 -11.49 3.21 -13.84
CA GLY A 295 -12.95 3.26 -13.64
C GLY A 295 -13.76 3.20 -14.95
N ASP A 296 -13.10 2.85 -16.06
CA ASP A 296 -13.66 2.81 -17.41
C ASP A 296 -13.26 1.51 -18.11
N VAL A 297 -14.02 1.18 -19.15
CA VAL A 297 -13.80 0.02 -20.03
C VAL A 297 -12.44 0.08 -20.77
N GLN A 298 -11.83 1.26 -20.89
CA GLN A 298 -10.60 1.49 -21.66
C GLN A 298 -9.54 2.29 -20.88
N ILE A 299 -8.31 1.78 -20.91
CA ILE A 299 -7.11 2.58 -20.64
C ILE A 299 -6.90 3.49 -21.85
N SER A 300 -7.09 4.79 -21.66
CA SER A 300 -6.78 5.81 -22.65
C SER A 300 -5.30 6.17 -22.55
N SER A 301 -4.57 6.00 -23.64
CA SER A 301 -3.16 6.38 -23.72
C SER A 301 -2.92 7.87 -23.45
N TRP A 302 -3.87 8.72 -23.85
CA TRP A 302 -3.85 10.16 -23.57
C TRP A 302 -4.00 10.46 -22.07
N ARG A 303 -4.97 9.82 -21.40
CA ARG A 303 -5.17 9.98 -19.94
C ARG A 303 -4.00 9.48 -19.11
N GLY A 304 -3.33 8.43 -19.57
CA GLY A 304 -2.08 7.94 -18.97
C GLY A 304 -0.89 8.88 -19.16
N LEU A 305 -0.88 9.72 -20.20
CA LEU A 305 0.13 10.76 -20.41
C LEU A 305 -0.17 12.04 -19.61
N THR A 306 -1.44 12.38 -19.38
CA THR A 306 -1.87 13.57 -18.62
C THR A 306 -1.97 13.35 -17.10
N GLY A 307 -1.90 12.10 -16.63
CA GLY A 307 -1.95 11.76 -15.20
C GLY A 307 -3.35 11.64 -14.63
N SER A 308 -4.32 11.26 -15.45
CA SER A 308 -5.75 11.23 -15.08
C SER A 308 -6.19 9.94 -14.40
N TYR A 309 -5.27 8.99 -14.18
CA TYR A 309 -5.53 7.77 -13.42
C TYR A 309 -5.02 7.91 -11.98
N PRO A 310 -5.78 7.49 -10.96
CA PRO A 310 -5.28 7.48 -9.60
C PRO A 310 -4.14 6.45 -9.47
N SER A 311 -3.08 6.84 -8.76
CA SER A 311 -1.97 5.95 -8.39
C SER A 311 -2.22 5.45 -6.98
N ARG A 312 -2.53 4.16 -6.85
CA ARG A 312 -2.85 3.52 -5.56
C ARG A 312 -2.13 2.19 -5.43
N LEU A 313 -1.88 1.79 -4.19
CA LEU A 313 -1.22 0.54 -3.86
C LEU A 313 -2.24 -0.59 -3.75
N PHE A 314 -2.08 -1.62 -4.58
CA PHE A 314 -2.89 -2.85 -4.53
C PHE A 314 -2.12 -3.96 -3.83
N VAL A 315 -2.86 -4.78 -3.08
CA VAL A 315 -2.37 -6.03 -2.48
C VAL A 315 -3.01 -7.20 -3.23
N LEU A 316 -2.19 -8.00 -3.92
CA LEU A 316 -2.64 -9.09 -4.79
C LEU A 316 -2.06 -10.44 -4.33
N PRO A 317 -2.79 -11.55 -4.45
CA PRO A 317 -2.23 -12.90 -4.30
C PRO A 317 -1.13 -13.17 -5.34
N LEU A 318 -0.02 -13.81 -4.93
CA LEU A 318 1.09 -14.08 -5.84
C LEU A 318 0.68 -14.98 -7.02
N ASN A 319 -0.14 -16.00 -6.78
CA ASN A 319 -0.65 -16.91 -7.83
C ASN A 319 -1.40 -16.15 -8.93
N GLN A 320 -2.20 -15.14 -8.56
CA GLN A 320 -2.90 -14.31 -9.54
C GLN A 320 -1.92 -13.54 -10.42
N VAL A 321 -0.90 -12.93 -9.82
CA VAL A 321 0.14 -12.18 -10.54
C VAL A 321 0.99 -13.08 -11.44
N VAL A 322 1.38 -14.26 -10.94
CA VAL A 322 2.12 -15.26 -11.72
C VAL A 322 1.29 -15.69 -12.93
N ASP A 323 0.01 -16.03 -12.75
CA ASP A 323 -0.84 -16.48 -13.84
C ASP A 323 -1.10 -15.36 -14.87
N GLU A 324 -1.37 -14.14 -14.41
CA GLU A 324 -1.55 -12.97 -15.27
C GLU A 324 -0.33 -12.75 -16.17
N TYR A 325 0.88 -12.71 -15.62
CA TYR A 325 2.06 -12.44 -16.43
C TYR A 325 2.54 -13.65 -17.23
N THR A 326 2.66 -14.83 -16.61
CA THR A 326 3.30 -15.99 -17.25
C THR A 326 2.38 -16.72 -18.23
N LYS A 327 1.06 -16.73 -18.00
CA LYS A 327 0.10 -17.50 -18.83
C LYS A 327 -0.73 -16.61 -19.73
N VAL A 328 -1.07 -15.38 -19.32
CA VAL A 328 -1.91 -14.47 -20.11
C VAL A 328 -1.05 -13.51 -20.92
N GLU A 329 -0.14 -12.75 -20.29
CA GLU A 329 0.74 -11.84 -21.02
C GLU A 329 1.96 -12.54 -21.65
N LEU A 330 2.20 -13.81 -21.32
CA LEU A 330 3.33 -14.63 -21.77
C LEU A 330 4.70 -13.99 -21.49
N ARG A 331 4.83 -13.38 -20.31
CA ARG A 331 6.03 -12.72 -19.80
C ARG A 331 6.55 -13.46 -18.58
N ALA A 332 7.86 -13.64 -18.51
CA ALA A 332 8.48 -14.18 -17.32
C ALA A 332 8.48 -13.15 -16.18
N LEU A 333 8.57 -13.66 -14.95
CA LEU A 333 8.75 -12.87 -13.74
C LEU A 333 10.09 -13.22 -13.09
N SER A 334 10.85 -12.20 -12.69
CA SER A 334 12.00 -12.36 -11.79
C SER A 334 11.65 -11.81 -10.41
N SER A 335 11.94 -12.58 -9.36
CA SER A 335 11.67 -12.28 -7.95
C SER A 335 13.01 -12.21 -7.23
N VAL A 336 13.57 -11.01 -7.09
CA VAL A 336 14.95 -10.83 -6.59
C VAL A 336 14.92 -10.38 -5.13
N PRO A 337 15.51 -11.11 -4.18
CA PRO A 337 15.48 -10.73 -2.77
C PRO A 337 16.18 -9.41 -2.50
N LEU A 338 15.57 -8.62 -1.61
CA LEU A 338 16.16 -7.41 -1.05
C LEU A 338 16.79 -7.71 0.31
N THR A 339 18.02 -7.24 0.51
CA THR A 339 18.74 -7.33 1.78
C THR A 339 18.17 -6.32 2.76
N LEU A 340 17.14 -6.75 3.48
CA LEU A 340 16.43 -5.97 4.50
C LEU A 340 16.47 -6.70 5.84
N ALA A 341 16.72 -5.96 6.92
CA ALA A 341 16.58 -6.49 8.28
C ALA A 341 15.10 -6.68 8.65
N PRO A 342 14.75 -7.55 9.62
CA PRO A 342 13.35 -7.75 10.03
C PRO A 342 12.63 -6.46 10.44
N GLY A 343 13.31 -5.56 11.15
CA GLY A 343 12.77 -4.24 11.48
C GLY A 343 12.56 -3.33 10.27
N GLU A 344 13.40 -3.43 9.24
CA GLU A 344 13.22 -2.71 7.97
C GLU A 344 12.03 -3.27 7.17
N ILE A 345 11.81 -4.59 7.20
CA ILE A 345 10.63 -5.22 6.61
C ILE A 345 9.38 -4.71 7.33
N ALA A 346 9.35 -4.71 8.67
CA ALA A 346 8.22 -4.21 9.44
C ALA A 346 7.92 -2.72 9.14
N ALA A 347 8.96 -1.87 9.07
CA ALA A 347 8.82 -0.46 8.72
C ALA A 347 8.29 -0.26 7.30
N LEU A 348 8.78 -1.04 6.33
CA LEU A 348 8.32 -1.01 4.95
C LEU A 348 6.85 -1.42 4.83
N LEU A 349 6.43 -2.45 5.57
CA LEU A 349 5.04 -2.89 5.61
C LEU A 349 4.15 -1.83 6.26
N ALA A 350 4.54 -1.26 7.41
CA ALA A 350 3.79 -0.19 8.04
C ALA A 350 3.62 1.02 7.10
N ARG A 351 4.69 1.39 6.37
CA ARG A 351 4.61 2.43 5.33
C ARG A 351 3.71 2.03 4.16
N ALA A 352 3.77 0.78 3.71
CA ALA A 352 2.88 0.28 2.66
C ALA A 352 1.41 0.30 3.10
N ALA A 353 1.11 -0.01 4.36
CA ALA A 353 -0.24 0.09 4.91
C ALA A 353 -0.72 1.56 4.90
N GLN A 354 0.13 2.49 5.36
CA GLN A 354 -0.20 3.92 5.30
C GLN A 354 -0.47 4.40 3.86
N VAL A 355 0.37 4.02 2.91
CA VAL A 355 0.15 4.34 1.48
C VAL A 355 -1.15 3.73 0.99
N HIS A 356 -1.45 2.48 1.34
CA HIS A 356 -2.68 1.82 0.93
C HIS A 356 -3.94 2.53 1.44
N TRP A 357 -3.92 3.06 2.67
CA TRP A 357 -5.08 3.70 3.30
C TRP A 357 -5.21 5.21 3.04
N SER A 358 -4.11 5.93 2.84
CA SER A 358 -4.11 7.40 2.85
C SER A 358 -3.71 8.06 1.53
N TYR A 359 -3.10 7.33 0.60
CA TYR A 359 -2.49 7.91 -0.59
C TYR A 359 -3.40 7.86 -1.83
N ASP A 360 -3.69 9.03 -2.41
CA ASP A 360 -4.37 9.17 -3.69
C ASP A 360 -3.50 9.98 -4.68
N GLY A 361 -2.50 9.29 -5.25
CA GLY A 361 -1.56 9.86 -6.21
C GLY A 361 -2.15 10.02 -7.61
N ARG A 362 -1.36 10.60 -8.53
CA ARG A 362 -1.68 10.65 -9.96
C ARG A 362 -0.70 9.77 -10.72
N TYR A 363 -1.20 8.78 -11.46
CA TYR A 363 -0.42 7.82 -12.22
C TYR A 363 -0.17 8.34 -13.63
N TYR A 364 1.11 8.40 -14.03
CA TYR A 364 1.55 8.79 -15.36
C TYR A 364 2.33 7.63 -16.00
N PHE A 365 2.26 7.46 -17.32
CA PHE A 365 3.10 6.47 -18.01
C PHE A 365 4.58 6.86 -18.02
N ILE A 366 4.87 8.16 -18.10
CA ILE A 366 6.21 8.74 -18.07
C ILE A 366 6.28 9.63 -16.83
N GLY A 367 7.06 9.22 -15.81
CA GLY A 367 7.10 9.91 -14.53
C GLY A 367 6.53 9.04 -13.42
N ASN A 368 5.46 9.48 -12.76
CA ASN A 368 4.87 8.81 -11.59
C ASN A 368 4.16 7.48 -11.95
N ASN A 369 4.94 6.46 -12.31
CA ASN A 369 4.51 5.13 -12.71
C ASN A 369 4.86 4.08 -11.65
N CYS A 370 4.60 2.80 -11.93
CA CYS A 370 4.90 1.69 -11.02
C CYS A 370 6.35 1.68 -10.51
N ALA A 371 7.33 2.02 -11.34
CA ALA A 371 8.74 2.08 -10.93
C ALA A 371 9.00 3.23 -9.96
N VAL A 372 8.40 4.40 -10.25
CA VAL A 372 8.55 5.57 -9.39
C VAL A 372 7.92 5.36 -8.02
N GLU A 373 6.70 4.83 -8.00
CA GLU A 373 5.99 4.59 -6.75
C GLU A 373 6.64 3.46 -5.94
N THR A 374 7.14 2.42 -6.61
CA THR A 374 7.88 1.33 -5.94
C THR A 374 9.17 1.85 -5.29
N PHE A 375 9.97 2.68 -5.99
CA PHE A 375 11.17 3.23 -5.36
C PHE A 375 10.83 4.16 -4.20
N LYS A 376 9.77 4.99 -4.32
CA LYS A 376 9.37 5.90 -3.23
C LYS A 376 8.93 5.11 -2.01
N LEU A 377 8.20 4.01 -2.20
CA LEU A 377 7.80 3.13 -1.10
C LEU A 377 9.03 2.55 -0.39
N LEU A 378 10.04 2.08 -1.13
CA LEU A 378 11.30 1.61 -0.57
C LEU A 378 12.10 2.73 0.14
N HIS A 379 12.17 3.91 -0.49
CA HIS A 379 12.85 5.11 0.04
C HIS A 379 12.22 5.59 1.34
N ASP A 380 10.88 5.73 1.38
CA ASP A 380 10.14 6.27 2.52
C ASP A 380 9.95 5.24 3.64
N GLY A 381 9.88 3.95 3.28
CA GLY A 381 9.61 2.83 4.19
C GLY A 381 10.87 2.29 4.87
N VAL A 382 12.04 2.42 4.24
CA VAL A 382 13.31 1.95 4.80
C VAL A 382 14.32 3.11 4.81
N PRO A 383 14.54 3.78 5.96
CA PRO A 383 15.36 5.01 6.03
C PRO A 383 16.76 4.88 5.42
N ARG A 384 17.42 3.73 5.59
CA ARG A 384 18.74 3.45 4.98
C ARG A 384 18.71 3.55 3.45
N LEU A 385 17.60 3.18 2.81
CA LEU A 385 17.46 3.19 1.35
C LEU A 385 17.27 4.60 0.78
N ALA A 386 16.90 5.58 1.61
CA ALA A 386 16.78 6.98 1.18
C ALA A 386 18.12 7.56 0.67
N ALA A 387 19.24 7.06 1.20
CA ALA A 387 20.59 7.45 0.77
C ALA A 387 21.08 6.72 -0.50
N ALA A 388 20.43 5.62 -0.90
CA ALA A 388 20.93 4.71 -1.94
C ALA A 388 20.65 5.16 -3.40
N ARG A 389 20.11 6.38 -3.60
CA ARG A 389 19.86 6.99 -4.92
C ARG A 389 19.11 6.07 -5.90
N LEU A 390 18.04 5.44 -5.43
CA LEU A 390 17.27 4.42 -6.16
C LEU A 390 16.34 4.96 -7.25
N SER A 391 16.23 6.29 -7.40
CA SER A 391 15.24 6.94 -8.25
C SER A 391 15.35 6.53 -9.73
N SER A 392 14.30 5.93 -10.28
CA SER A 392 14.20 5.60 -11.70
C SER A 392 12.76 5.64 -12.18
N ILE A 393 12.57 5.91 -13.47
CA ILE A 393 11.27 5.85 -14.13
C ILE A 393 11.02 4.52 -14.85
N THR A 394 11.99 3.60 -14.88
CA THR A 394 11.82 2.29 -15.49
C THR A 394 11.97 1.18 -14.44
N PRO A 395 11.13 0.14 -14.49
CA PRO A 395 11.25 -1.01 -13.59
C PRO A 395 12.64 -1.66 -13.60
N ARG A 396 13.24 -1.81 -14.78
CA ARG A 396 14.61 -2.33 -14.91
C ARG A 396 15.65 -1.39 -14.30
N GLY A 397 15.47 -0.07 -14.43
CA GLY A 397 16.37 0.94 -13.89
C GLY A 397 16.38 1.00 -12.37
N VAL A 398 15.25 0.74 -11.69
CA VAL A 398 15.21 0.58 -10.23
C VAL A 398 15.98 -0.67 -9.81
N ARG A 399 15.74 -1.82 -10.45
CA ARG A 399 16.47 -3.08 -10.17
C ARG A 399 17.98 -2.92 -10.31
N GLN A 400 18.44 -2.30 -11.40
CA GLN A 400 19.86 -2.05 -11.64
C GLN A 400 20.49 -1.14 -10.57
N ARG A 401 19.73 -0.19 -10.01
CA ARG A 401 20.20 0.67 -8.92
C ARG A 401 20.26 -0.08 -7.60
N LEU A 402 19.23 -0.90 -7.29
CA LEU A 402 19.22 -1.78 -6.13
C LEU A 402 20.41 -2.75 -6.15
N GLN A 403 20.70 -3.36 -7.30
CA GLN A 403 21.86 -4.24 -7.49
C GLN A 403 23.18 -3.48 -7.27
N ARG A 404 23.36 -2.32 -7.93
CA ARG A 404 24.59 -1.51 -7.78
C ARG A 404 24.84 -1.03 -6.36
N ALA A 405 23.77 -0.82 -5.59
CA ALA A 405 23.84 -0.46 -4.18
C ALA A 405 24.02 -1.67 -3.24
N GLY A 406 24.14 -2.90 -3.77
CA GLY A 406 24.28 -4.13 -2.99
C GLY A 406 23.03 -4.52 -2.20
N ILE A 407 21.86 -3.97 -2.56
CA ILE A 407 20.59 -4.23 -1.86
C ILE A 407 19.88 -5.43 -2.48
N ALA A 408 19.89 -5.57 -3.80
CA ALA A 408 19.27 -6.68 -4.50
C ALA A 408 20.30 -7.74 -4.88
N ASP A 409 20.10 -8.97 -4.41
CA ASP A 409 20.98 -10.10 -4.73
C ASP A 409 20.52 -10.78 -6.04
N MET A 410 21.21 -10.45 -7.13
CA MET A 410 20.93 -10.99 -8.45
C MET A 410 21.50 -12.40 -8.68
N GLN A 411 22.40 -12.90 -7.81
CA GLN A 411 23.06 -14.20 -8.00
C GLN A 411 22.06 -15.36 -7.92
N VAL A 412 20.92 -15.15 -7.27
CA VAL A 412 19.81 -16.12 -7.22
C VAL A 412 19.23 -16.48 -8.60
N LEU A 413 19.57 -15.71 -9.64
CA LEU A 413 19.16 -15.95 -11.03
C LEU A 413 20.25 -16.57 -11.91
N ASP A 414 21.46 -16.82 -11.38
CA ASP A 414 22.61 -17.29 -12.16
C ASP A 414 22.44 -18.75 -12.63
N ASP A 415 21.80 -19.61 -11.83
CA ASP A 415 21.34 -20.94 -12.24
C ASP A 415 19.82 -20.89 -12.52
N PRO A 416 19.39 -20.90 -13.80
CA PRO A 416 17.99 -20.84 -14.16
C PRO A 416 17.15 -21.96 -13.54
N ALA A 417 17.68 -23.19 -13.50
CA ALA A 417 16.94 -24.34 -13.01
C ALA A 417 16.73 -24.25 -11.50
N GLN A 418 17.74 -23.78 -10.76
CA GLN A 418 17.60 -23.50 -9.33
C GLN A 418 16.66 -22.31 -9.06
N ALA A 419 16.77 -21.24 -9.85
CA ALA A 419 15.93 -20.05 -9.73
C ALA A 419 14.44 -20.40 -9.88
N ILE A 420 14.11 -21.28 -10.82
CA ILE A 420 12.74 -21.79 -11.00
C ILE A 420 12.30 -22.61 -9.79
N ARG A 421 13.10 -23.60 -9.36
CA ARG A 421 12.75 -24.49 -8.24
C ARG A 421 12.54 -23.75 -6.92
N GLN A 422 13.30 -22.68 -6.68
CA GLN A 422 13.25 -21.89 -5.45
C GLN A 422 12.28 -20.70 -5.55
N GLY A 423 11.62 -20.52 -6.69
CA GLY A 423 10.65 -19.45 -6.91
C GLY A 423 11.27 -18.05 -7.03
N TYR A 424 12.53 -17.95 -7.46
CA TYR A 424 13.18 -16.70 -7.85
C TYR A 424 12.87 -16.32 -9.31
N TYR A 425 12.48 -17.30 -10.13
CA TYR A 425 12.08 -17.08 -11.52
C TYR A 425 10.79 -17.85 -11.83
N PHE A 426 9.84 -17.17 -12.47
CA PHE A 426 8.62 -17.79 -12.99
C PHE A 426 8.65 -17.67 -14.50
N GLU A 427 8.80 -18.82 -15.16
CA GLU A 427 8.92 -18.89 -16.61
C GLU A 427 7.64 -18.47 -17.32
N SER A 428 7.79 -17.83 -18.48
CA SER A 428 6.67 -17.65 -19.40
C SER A 428 6.20 -19.01 -19.90
N ALA A 429 4.88 -19.20 -19.96
CA ALA A 429 4.29 -20.41 -20.50
C ALA A 429 4.55 -20.59 -22.02
N ALA A 430 5.05 -19.56 -22.72
CA ALA A 430 5.32 -19.61 -24.16
C ALA A 430 6.25 -20.77 -24.57
N ALA A 431 7.39 -20.92 -23.89
CA ALA A 431 8.33 -22.01 -24.18
C ALA A 431 7.73 -23.39 -23.88
N HIS A 432 6.93 -23.46 -22.82
CA HIS A 432 6.22 -24.68 -22.45
C HIS A 432 5.16 -25.06 -23.50
N TYR A 433 4.41 -24.09 -24.03
CA TYR A 433 3.46 -24.32 -25.11
C TYR A 433 4.14 -24.81 -26.38
N GLN A 434 5.28 -24.24 -26.76
CA GLN A 434 6.06 -24.76 -27.90
C GLN A 434 6.45 -26.23 -27.67
N THR A 435 6.92 -26.56 -26.47
CA THR A 435 7.30 -27.93 -26.12
C THR A 435 6.11 -28.89 -26.20
N MET A 436 4.94 -28.49 -25.68
CA MET A 436 3.72 -29.30 -25.77
C MET A 436 3.25 -29.47 -27.22
N PHE A 437 3.42 -28.44 -28.05
CA PHE A 437 3.08 -28.54 -29.47
C PHE A 437 3.98 -29.52 -30.22
N GLU A 438 5.28 -29.56 -29.90
CA GLU A 438 6.20 -30.55 -30.47
C GLU A 438 5.83 -31.99 -30.08
N VAL A 439 5.31 -32.22 -28.87
CA VAL A 439 4.79 -33.54 -28.47
C VAL A 439 3.63 -33.96 -29.38
N ILE A 440 2.68 -33.05 -29.61
CA ILE A 440 1.54 -33.29 -30.51
C ILE A 440 2.04 -33.57 -31.94
N ARG A 441 2.95 -32.75 -32.47
CA ARG A 441 3.45 -32.86 -33.85
C ARG A 441 4.22 -34.16 -34.12
N ARG A 442 4.92 -34.70 -33.12
CA ARG A 442 5.62 -36.00 -33.23
C ARG A 442 4.67 -37.18 -33.16
N GLY A 443 3.62 -37.09 -32.34
CA GLY A 443 2.67 -38.18 -32.13
C GLY A 443 1.49 -38.19 -33.10
N LEU A 444 1.15 -37.05 -33.70
CA LEU A 444 -0.05 -36.86 -34.52
C LEU A 444 0.27 -36.10 -35.81
N PRO A 445 -0.33 -36.48 -36.96
CA PRO A 445 -0.11 -35.81 -38.25
C PRO A 445 -0.95 -34.52 -38.35
N VAL A 446 -0.70 -33.57 -37.45
CA VAL A 446 -1.39 -32.28 -37.43
C VAL A 446 -0.85 -31.37 -38.55
N PRO A 447 -1.70 -30.60 -39.25
CA PRO A 447 -1.27 -29.75 -40.37
C PRO A 447 -0.56 -28.46 -39.93
N GLN A 448 -0.69 -28.06 -38.66
CA GLN A 448 -0.06 -26.85 -38.14
C GLN A 448 1.45 -27.02 -38.01
N THR A 449 2.19 -25.96 -38.31
CA THR A 449 3.67 -25.94 -38.28
C THR A 449 4.24 -25.16 -37.11
N SER A 450 3.43 -24.38 -36.41
CA SER A 450 3.81 -23.63 -35.21
C SER A 450 2.73 -23.68 -34.13
N VAL A 451 3.12 -23.40 -32.88
CA VAL A 451 2.18 -23.35 -31.75
C VAL A 451 1.16 -22.23 -31.93
N GLU A 452 1.54 -21.10 -32.55
CA GLU A 452 0.62 -20.01 -32.86
C GLU A 452 -0.47 -20.47 -33.82
N GLN A 453 -0.09 -21.15 -34.91
CA GLN A 453 -1.06 -21.70 -35.86
C GLN A 453 -2.01 -22.71 -35.20
N TRP A 454 -1.53 -23.48 -34.23
CA TRP A 454 -2.36 -24.37 -33.43
C TRP A 454 -3.34 -23.60 -32.54
N LEU A 455 -2.84 -22.64 -31.77
CA LEU A 455 -3.66 -21.83 -30.85
C LEU A 455 -4.70 -20.98 -31.58
N ASP A 456 -4.38 -20.50 -32.79
CA ASP A 456 -5.26 -19.66 -33.61
C ASP A 456 -6.24 -20.49 -34.47
N ALA A 457 -6.05 -21.82 -34.56
CA ALA A 457 -7.00 -22.69 -35.24
C ALA A 457 -8.39 -22.65 -34.57
N ARG A 458 -9.43 -23.03 -35.30
CA ARG A 458 -10.78 -23.18 -34.72
C ARG A 458 -10.80 -24.34 -33.72
N ALA A 459 -11.62 -24.21 -32.68
CA ALA A 459 -11.72 -25.21 -31.62
C ALA A 459 -12.14 -26.60 -32.15
N ASP A 460 -13.06 -26.64 -33.12
CA ASP A 460 -13.48 -27.88 -33.80
C ASP A 460 -12.36 -28.51 -34.64
N ALA A 461 -11.55 -27.69 -35.31
CA ALA A 461 -10.41 -28.14 -36.10
C ALA A 461 -9.27 -28.71 -35.24
N ARG A 462 -9.11 -28.27 -33.99
CA ARG A 462 -8.23 -28.93 -33.02
C ARG A 462 -8.84 -30.21 -32.47
N ALA A 463 -10.15 -30.19 -32.20
CA ALA A 463 -10.86 -31.30 -31.57
C ALA A 463 -10.80 -32.63 -32.32
N GLN A 464 -10.64 -32.60 -33.65
CA GLN A 464 -10.51 -33.80 -34.49
C GLN A 464 -9.31 -34.69 -34.11
N TRP A 465 -8.32 -34.14 -33.42
CA TRP A 465 -7.06 -34.82 -33.06
C TRP A 465 -7.08 -35.42 -31.66
N PHE A 466 -7.97 -34.97 -30.77
CA PHE A 466 -7.91 -35.30 -29.34
C PHE A 466 -8.10 -36.78 -29.05
N ASP A 467 -8.86 -37.48 -29.88
CA ASP A 467 -9.11 -38.92 -29.68
C ASP A 467 -8.04 -39.84 -30.27
N ARG A 468 -7.09 -39.27 -31.02
CA ARG A 468 -6.07 -40.03 -31.75
C ARG A 468 -4.75 -40.15 -30.97
N GLY A 469 -4.54 -39.29 -29.97
CA GLY A 469 -3.32 -39.25 -29.16
C GLY A 469 -3.33 -40.22 -27.98
N GLY A 470 -2.12 -40.63 -27.55
CA GLY A 470 -1.90 -41.38 -26.32
C GLY A 470 -1.92 -40.48 -25.08
N LEU A 471 -1.43 -40.98 -23.94
CA LEU A 471 -1.46 -40.24 -22.67
C LEU A 471 -0.70 -38.90 -22.77
N ARG A 472 0.50 -38.93 -23.36
CA ARG A 472 1.39 -37.77 -23.51
C ARG A 472 0.79 -36.71 -24.42
N GLU A 473 0.27 -37.10 -25.58
CA GLU A 473 -0.35 -36.19 -26.56
C GLU A 473 -1.64 -35.60 -25.99
N THR A 474 -2.43 -36.39 -25.26
CA THR A 474 -3.66 -35.91 -24.61
C THR A 474 -3.34 -34.88 -23.52
N ALA A 475 -2.29 -35.10 -22.71
CA ALA A 475 -1.84 -34.14 -21.70
C ALA A 475 -1.33 -32.84 -22.34
N ALA A 476 -0.54 -32.95 -23.41
CA ALA A 476 -0.05 -31.79 -24.16
C ALA A 476 -1.20 -31.00 -24.80
N ALA A 477 -2.16 -31.70 -25.43
CA ALA A 477 -3.36 -31.09 -26.01
C ALA A 477 -4.20 -30.38 -24.95
N LEU A 478 -4.33 -30.93 -23.74
CA LEU A 478 -5.06 -30.26 -22.65
C LEU A 478 -4.44 -28.92 -22.28
N LEU A 479 -3.12 -28.86 -22.15
CA LEU A 479 -2.41 -27.61 -21.81
C LEU A 479 -2.56 -26.56 -22.91
N LEU A 480 -2.40 -26.96 -24.18
CA LEU A 480 -2.58 -26.06 -25.31
C LEU A 480 -4.04 -25.63 -25.50
N GLU A 481 -5.02 -26.50 -25.22
CA GLU A 481 -6.43 -26.13 -25.33
C GLU A 481 -6.80 -25.12 -24.25
N GLN A 482 -6.26 -25.24 -23.04
CA GLN A 482 -6.43 -24.20 -22.01
C GLN A 482 -5.80 -22.87 -22.42
N ALA A 483 -4.66 -22.90 -23.14
CA ALA A 483 -4.05 -21.68 -23.68
C ALA A 483 -4.89 -21.07 -24.81
N ALA A 484 -5.45 -21.90 -25.70
CA ALA A 484 -6.33 -21.46 -26.76
C ALA A 484 -7.64 -20.87 -26.21
N LEU A 485 -8.22 -21.49 -25.17
CA LEU A 485 -9.39 -20.96 -24.47
C LEU A 485 -9.14 -19.56 -23.89
N ARG A 486 -7.98 -19.33 -23.25
CA ARG A 486 -7.60 -18.00 -22.76
C ARG A 486 -7.49 -16.96 -23.89
N ARG A 487 -7.00 -17.34 -25.07
CA ARG A 487 -7.00 -16.45 -26.26
C ARG A 487 -8.43 -16.12 -26.70
N GLN A 488 -9.34 -17.11 -26.70
CA GLN A 488 -10.75 -16.87 -27.00
C GLN A 488 -11.43 -15.96 -25.96
N GLU A 489 -11.08 -16.09 -24.68
CA GLU A 489 -11.56 -15.18 -23.63
C GLU A 489 -11.09 -13.74 -23.86
N LEU A 490 -9.86 -13.53 -24.35
CA LEU A 490 -9.36 -12.21 -24.73
C LEU A 490 -10.15 -11.63 -25.93
N LEU A 491 -10.40 -12.44 -26.96
CA LEU A 491 -11.24 -12.04 -28.10
C LEU A 491 -12.66 -11.69 -27.67
N ALA A 492 -13.23 -12.45 -26.74
CA ALA A 492 -14.54 -12.18 -26.15
C ALA A 492 -14.55 -10.87 -25.38
N ARG A 493 -13.53 -10.60 -24.56
CA ARG A 493 -13.37 -9.31 -23.88
C ARG A 493 -13.29 -8.16 -24.89
N ASP A 494 -12.54 -8.31 -25.97
CA ASP A 494 -12.42 -7.27 -26.99
C ASP A 494 -13.71 -7.08 -27.81
N ALA A 495 -14.45 -8.15 -28.07
CA ALA A 495 -15.79 -8.08 -28.66
C ALA A 495 -16.78 -7.33 -27.74
N LEU A 496 -16.80 -7.64 -26.44
CA LEU A 496 -17.62 -6.94 -25.45
C LEU A 496 -17.25 -5.45 -25.35
N LYS A 497 -15.95 -5.11 -25.39
CA LYS A 497 -15.51 -3.71 -25.43
C LYS A 497 -16.07 -2.95 -26.64
N ARG A 498 -16.16 -3.59 -27.82
CA ARG A 498 -16.75 -2.98 -29.02
C ARG A 498 -18.25 -2.71 -28.86
N LEU A 499 -18.99 -3.58 -28.19
CA LEU A 499 -20.42 -3.37 -27.89
C LEU A 499 -20.66 -2.17 -26.96
N LEU A 500 -19.64 -1.73 -26.23
CA LEU A 500 -19.70 -0.58 -25.33
C LEU A 500 -19.29 0.73 -26.00
N THR A 501 -18.96 0.71 -27.30
CA THR A 501 -18.68 1.94 -28.06
C THR A 501 -19.94 2.77 -28.32
N PRO A 502 -19.82 4.11 -28.44
CA PRO A 502 -20.97 4.97 -28.70
C PRO A 502 -21.75 4.58 -29.96
N GLY A 503 -23.08 4.43 -29.83
CA GLY A 503 -24.00 4.15 -30.95
C GLY A 503 -24.38 2.68 -31.17
N ALA A 504 -23.87 1.74 -30.35
CA ALA A 504 -24.24 0.33 -30.45
C ALA A 504 -25.65 0.04 -29.88
N ALA A 505 -26.42 -0.86 -30.53
CA ALA A 505 -27.72 -1.31 -30.05
C ALA A 505 -27.57 -2.21 -28.80
N GLY A 506 -28.44 -2.05 -27.78
CA GLY A 506 -28.36 -2.80 -26.51
C GLY A 506 -27.33 -2.26 -25.50
N ARG A 507 -26.69 -1.13 -25.82
CA ARG A 507 -25.68 -0.46 -25.00
C ARG A 507 -26.21 -0.03 -23.63
N ASP A 508 -27.41 0.55 -23.56
CA ASP A 508 -27.86 1.27 -22.37
C ASP A 508 -28.07 0.37 -21.14
N SER A 509 -28.60 -0.84 -21.32
CA SER A 509 -28.81 -1.79 -20.20
C SER A 509 -27.50 -2.40 -19.69
N VAL A 510 -26.60 -2.80 -20.59
CA VAL A 510 -25.28 -3.37 -20.24
C VAL A 510 -24.36 -2.28 -19.66
N GLN A 511 -24.42 -1.07 -20.21
CA GLN A 511 -23.60 0.06 -19.76
C GLN A 511 -23.99 0.51 -18.35
N GLY A 512 -25.29 0.59 -18.02
CA GLY A 512 -25.73 0.99 -16.67
C GLY A 512 -25.28 0.01 -15.58
N GLN A 513 -25.44 -1.29 -15.80
CA GLN A 513 -24.96 -2.32 -14.87
C GLN A 513 -23.44 -2.31 -14.75
N LEU A 514 -22.72 -2.19 -15.87
CA LEU A 514 -21.26 -2.13 -15.89
C LEU A 514 -20.70 -0.89 -15.17
N GLN A 515 -21.31 0.28 -15.36
CA GLN A 515 -20.92 1.51 -14.66
C GLN A 515 -21.15 1.37 -13.15
N SER A 516 -22.26 0.77 -12.73
CA SER A 516 -22.53 0.48 -11.32
C SER A 516 -21.47 -0.44 -10.71
N LEU A 517 -21.08 -1.52 -11.41
CA LEU A 517 -20.05 -2.44 -10.94
C LEU A 517 -18.66 -1.77 -10.87
N PHE A 518 -18.29 -0.99 -11.88
CA PHE A 518 -17.02 -0.25 -11.84
C PHE A 518 -17.00 0.81 -10.76
N ALA A 519 -18.09 1.55 -10.53
CA ALA A 519 -18.17 2.52 -9.45
C ALA A 519 -17.99 1.83 -8.08
N ARG A 520 -18.60 0.66 -7.87
CA ARG A 520 -18.42 -0.14 -6.66
C ARG A 520 -16.99 -0.66 -6.50
N GLN A 521 -16.42 -1.24 -7.56
CA GLN A 521 -15.03 -1.70 -7.55
C GLN A 521 -14.04 -0.53 -7.35
N ALA A 522 -14.36 0.67 -7.83
CA ALA A 522 -13.57 1.88 -7.61
C ALA A 522 -13.57 2.33 -6.14
N ARG A 523 -14.67 2.12 -5.41
CA ARG A 523 -14.71 2.35 -3.96
C ARG A 523 -13.85 1.34 -3.22
N LEU A 524 -13.92 0.06 -3.59
CA LEU A 524 -13.05 -0.95 -2.98
C LEU A 524 -11.57 -0.76 -3.33
N SER A 525 -11.23 -0.20 -4.49
CA SER A 525 -9.86 0.18 -4.80
C SER A 525 -9.40 1.48 -4.12
N HIS A 526 -10.28 2.11 -3.34
CA HIS A 526 -10.03 3.30 -2.53
C HIS A 526 -10.44 3.03 -1.07
N PRO A 527 -9.68 2.20 -0.34
CA PRO A 527 -10.13 1.62 0.92
C PRO A 527 -10.50 2.67 1.98
N ALA A 528 -9.86 3.84 1.96
CA ALA A 528 -10.24 5.00 2.79
C ALA A 528 -11.73 5.36 2.72
N THR A 529 -12.38 5.24 1.56
CA THR A 529 -13.79 5.59 1.35
C THR A 529 -14.77 4.59 2.00
N LEU A 530 -14.26 3.44 2.45
CA LEU A 530 -15.05 2.42 3.15
C LEU A 530 -15.17 2.71 4.64
N LEU A 531 -14.40 3.66 5.15
CA LEU A 531 -14.49 4.18 6.51
C LEU A 531 -15.04 5.60 6.48
N GLY A 532 -15.74 6.00 7.54
CA GLY A 532 -16.24 7.37 7.68
C GLY A 532 -15.09 8.37 7.92
N SER A 533 -15.40 9.67 7.89
CA SER A 533 -14.44 10.75 8.16
C SER A 533 -14.14 10.97 9.65
N ALA A 534 -14.74 10.19 10.55
CA ALA A 534 -14.61 10.39 12.00
C ALA A 534 -13.26 9.93 12.59
N SER A 535 -12.38 9.33 11.77
CA SER A 535 -11.12 8.74 12.21
C SER A 535 -10.05 8.85 11.12
N TYR A 536 -8.79 8.71 11.49
CA TYR A 536 -7.63 8.98 10.65
C TYR A 536 -6.52 7.94 10.81
N GLY A 537 -5.50 8.00 9.94
CA GLY A 537 -4.37 7.08 9.94
C GLY A 537 -4.76 5.64 9.58
N LEU A 538 -4.03 4.66 10.10
CA LEU A 538 -4.36 3.25 9.95
C LEU A 538 -5.68 2.91 10.67
N PRO A 539 -6.52 2.01 10.13
CA PRO A 539 -7.70 1.53 10.83
C PRO A 539 -7.34 0.85 12.16
N GLN A 540 -8.02 1.24 13.24
CA GLN A 540 -7.89 0.63 14.58
C GLN A 540 -8.82 -0.59 14.74
N ALA A 541 -8.70 -1.34 15.84
CA ALA A 541 -9.38 -2.62 16.04
C ALA A 541 -10.91 -2.56 15.76
N ASP A 542 -11.60 -1.60 16.39
CA ASP A 542 -13.05 -1.42 16.20
C ASP A 542 -13.40 -1.09 14.74
N GLU A 543 -12.63 -0.21 14.09
CA GLU A 543 -12.82 0.14 12.69
C GLU A 543 -12.62 -1.07 11.76
N ARG A 544 -11.67 -1.97 12.10
CA ARG A 544 -11.40 -3.19 11.32
C ARG A 544 -12.56 -4.17 11.39
N GLN A 545 -13.21 -4.28 12.55
CA GLN A 545 -14.37 -5.16 12.73
C GLN A 545 -15.54 -4.73 11.83
N ASP A 546 -15.90 -3.44 11.88
CA ASP A 546 -16.96 -2.87 11.05
C ASP A 546 -16.63 -2.95 9.56
N LEU A 547 -15.37 -2.66 9.21
CA LEU A 547 -14.87 -2.74 7.85
C LEU A 547 -14.99 -4.15 7.28
N SER A 548 -14.65 -5.19 8.05
CA SER A 548 -14.71 -6.58 7.58
C SER A 548 -16.13 -6.96 7.17
N ALA A 549 -17.14 -6.58 7.97
CA ALA A 549 -18.55 -6.82 7.65
C ALA A 549 -18.98 -6.06 6.38
N ARG A 550 -18.60 -4.78 6.26
CA ARG A 550 -18.92 -3.95 5.10
C ARG A 550 -18.26 -4.44 3.81
N VAL A 551 -17.01 -4.87 3.88
CA VAL A 551 -16.27 -5.44 2.74
C VAL A 551 -16.92 -6.74 2.27
N ALA A 552 -17.29 -7.64 3.20
CA ALA A 552 -17.96 -8.89 2.85
C ALA A 552 -19.29 -8.64 2.10
N GLN A 553 -20.07 -7.64 2.54
CA GLN A 553 -21.32 -7.26 1.88
C GLN A 553 -21.10 -6.70 0.47
N GLU A 554 -20.21 -5.72 0.29
CA GLU A 554 -19.94 -5.11 -1.03
C GLU A 554 -19.30 -6.12 -2.00
N THR A 555 -18.42 -6.99 -1.50
CA THR A 555 -17.82 -8.09 -2.27
C THR A 555 -18.87 -9.07 -2.78
N GLY A 556 -19.83 -9.49 -1.95
CA GLY A 556 -20.90 -10.41 -2.36
C GLY A 556 -21.71 -9.86 -3.54
N VAL A 557 -22.14 -8.59 -3.43
CA VAL A 557 -22.88 -7.88 -4.49
C VAL A 557 -22.05 -7.77 -5.77
N LEU A 558 -20.75 -7.47 -5.65
CA LEU A 558 -19.85 -7.37 -6.80
C LEU A 558 -19.65 -8.69 -7.51
N VAL A 559 -19.38 -9.78 -6.77
CA VAL A 559 -19.18 -11.11 -7.34
C VAL A 559 -20.42 -11.57 -8.10
N ASP A 560 -21.60 -11.41 -7.50
CA ASP A 560 -22.86 -11.79 -8.16
C ASP A 560 -23.14 -10.91 -9.38
N GLY A 561 -22.89 -9.61 -9.28
CA GLY A 561 -23.01 -8.68 -10.40
C GLY A 561 -22.06 -9.01 -11.55
N TRP A 562 -20.79 -9.35 -11.27
CA TRP A 562 -19.83 -9.80 -12.28
C TRP A 562 -20.25 -11.10 -12.95
N LYS A 563 -20.80 -12.07 -12.19
CA LYS A 563 -21.35 -13.32 -12.75
C LYS A 563 -22.54 -13.05 -13.68
N GLN A 564 -23.47 -12.20 -13.26
CA GLN A 564 -24.62 -11.81 -14.09
C GLN A 564 -24.18 -11.10 -15.37
N LEU A 565 -23.26 -10.14 -15.24
CA LEU A 565 -22.70 -9.42 -16.39
C LEU A 565 -21.94 -10.37 -17.34
N GLN A 566 -21.19 -11.33 -16.82
CA GLN A 566 -20.51 -12.34 -17.64
C GLN A 566 -21.51 -13.20 -18.41
N ALA A 567 -22.61 -13.62 -17.78
CA ALA A 567 -23.67 -14.39 -18.43
C ALA A 567 -24.38 -13.58 -19.52
N LEU A 568 -24.74 -12.32 -19.24
CA LEU A 568 -25.34 -11.41 -20.22
C LEU A 568 -24.37 -11.10 -21.36
N GLY A 569 -23.12 -10.79 -21.04
CA GLY A 569 -22.07 -10.54 -22.02
C GLY A 569 -21.89 -11.72 -22.97
N ARG A 570 -21.87 -12.96 -22.45
CA ARG A 570 -21.78 -14.17 -23.28
C ARG A 570 -22.92 -14.29 -24.30
N GLN A 571 -24.14 -13.88 -23.95
CA GLN A 571 -25.28 -13.91 -24.88
C GLN A 571 -25.14 -12.88 -26.01
N GLN A 572 -24.48 -11.75 -25.73
CA GLN A 572 -24.28 -10.64 -26.67
C GLN A 572 -23.02 -10.80 -27.55
N LEU A 573 -22.19 -11.81 -27.30
CA LEU A 573 -21.01 -12.06 -28.12
C LEU A 573 -21.40 -12.41 -29.57
N PRO A 574 -20.58 -12.00 -30.56
CA PRO A 574 -20.68 -12.51 -31.92
C PRO A 574 -20.74 -14.04 -31.94
N ALA A 575 -21.55 -14.61 -32.84
CA ALA A 575 -21.85 -16.04 -32.84
C ALA A 575 -20.59 -16.91 -33.01
N ASP A 576 -19.62 -16.45 -33.80
CA ASP A 576 -18.32 -17.09 -34.01
C ASP A 576 -17.48 -17.11 -32.72
N VAL A 577 -17.40 -15.99 -32.00
CA VAL A 577 -16.67 -15.88 -30.74
C VAL A 577 -17.32 -16.72 -29.64
N ARG A 578 -18.66 -16.67 -29.54
CA ARG A 578 -19.43 -17.49 -28.58
C ARG A 578 -19.23 -18.98 -28.84
N ALA A 579 -19.38 -19.43 -30.08
CA ALA A 579 -19.16 -20.82 -30.45
C ALA A 579 -17.72 -21.27 -30.17
N GLY A 580 -16.74 -20.41 -30.44
CA GLY A 580 -15.33 -20.67 -30.13
C GLY A 580 -15.07 -20.89 -28.64
N LEU A 581 -15.69 -20.09 -27.76
CA LEU A 581 -15.62 -20.28 -26.31
C LEU A 581 -16.28 -21.58 -25.86
N GLU A 582 -17.53 -21.83 -26.26
CA GLU A 582 -18.30 -23.02 -25.87
C GLU A 582 -17.58 -24.31 -26.31
N GLN A 583 -17.08 -24.33 -27.55
CA GLN A 583 -16.30 -25.45 -28.07
C GLN A 583 -14.97 -25.62 -27.34
N GLY A 584 -14.27 -24.52 -27.03
CA GLY A 584 -13.02 -24.57 -26.26
C GLY A 584 -13.25 -25.12 -24.83
N GLU A 585 -14.30 -24.69 -24.15
CA GLU A 585 -14.69 -25.21 -22.84
C GLU A 585 -15.02 -26.72 -22.92
N ALA A 586 -15.81 -27.13 -23.91
CA ALA A 586 -16.13 -28.54 -24.14
C ALA A 586 -14.89 -29.39 -24.44
N ASN A 587 -13.97 -28.86 -25.26
CA ASN A 587 -12.69 -29.48 -25.59
C ASN A 587 -11.83 -29.73 -24.35
N VAL A 588 -11.71 -28.73 -23.45
CA VAL A 588 -10.99 -28.89 -22.19
C VAL A 588 -11.60 -30.01 -21.34
N GLN A 589 -12.92 -30.08 -21.24
CA GLN A 589 -13.60 -31.14 -20.47
C GLN A 589 -13.40 -32.52 -21.11
N ARG A 590 -13.51 -32.62 -22.43
CA ARG A 590 -13.25 -33.85 -23.18
C ARG A 590 -11.83 -34.37 -22.95
N LEU A 591 -10.83 -33.50 -23.07
CA LEU A 591 -9.42 -33.84 -22.84
C LEU A 591 -9.16 -34.26 -21.40
N ARG A 592 -9.75 -33.58 -20.40
CA ARG A 592 -9.69 -33.99 -18.99
C ARG A 592 -10.29 -35.38 -18.77
N ALA A 593 -11.45 -35.66 -19.34
CA ALA A 593 -12.11 -36.96 -19.23
C ALA A 593 -11.24 -38.06 -19.87
N ARG A 594 -10.73 -37.83 -21.08
CA ARG A 594 -9.83 -38.75 -21.77
C ARG A 594 -8.55 -39.02 -21.00
N LEU A 595 -7.91 -37.97 -20.47
CA LEU A 595 -6.68 -38.10 -19.68
C LEU A 595 -6.90 -39.02 -18.47
N ARG A 596 -8.04 -38.90 -17.78
CA ARG A 596 -8.40 -39.80 -16.65
C ARG A 596 -8.58 -41.25 -17.09
N VAL A 597 -9.15 -41.49 -18.28
CA VAL A 597 -9.32 -42.84 -18.83
C VAL A 597 -7.97 -43.46 -19.18
N LEU A 598 -7.12 -42.74 -19.91
CA LEU A 598 -5.79 -43.22 -20.31
C LEU A 598 -4.89 -43.48 -19.09
N ALA A 599 -4.90 -42.59 -18.09
CA ALA A 599 -4.09 -42.77 -16.88
C ALA A 599 -4.51 -44.00 -16.06
N ARG A 600 -5.80 -44.36 -16.05
CA ARG A 600 -6.29 -45.60 -15.42
C ARG A 600 -5.89 -46.84 -16.22
N GLY A 601 -5.90 -46.76 -17.55
CA GLY A 601 -5.46 -47.84 -18.44
C GLY A 601 -3.98 -48.18 -18.27
N ASP A 602 -3.11 -47.17 -18.24
CA ASP A 602 -1.68 -47.34 -18.00
C ASP A 602 -1.39 -47.91 -16.61
N ALA A 603 -2.06 -47.40 -15.56
CA ALA A 603 -1.88 -47.92 -14.19
C ALA A 603 -2.34 -49.39 -14.05
N ALA A 604 -3.34 -49.81 -14.83
CA ALA A 604 -3.79 -51.21 -14.87
C ALA A 604 -2.87 -52.11 -15.70
N ALA A 605 -2.22 -51.58 -16.74
CA ALA A 605 -1.21 -52.28 -17.53
C ALA A 605 0.09 -52.50 -16.73
N ASP A 606 0.55 -51.48 -16.00
CA ASP A 606 1.74 -51.57 -15.14
C ASP A 606 1.56 -52.60 -14.01
N ARG A 607 0.36 -52.70 -13.41
CA ARG A 607 0.07 -53.74 -12.41
C ARG A 607 0.03 -55.17 -12.98
N ARG A 608 -0.26 -55.33 -14.27
CA ARG A 608 -0.20 -56.66 -14.94
C ARG A 608 1.23 -57.05 -15.35
N LEU A 609 2.16 -56.09 -15.42
CA LEU A 609 3.57 -56.33 -15.68
C LEU A 609 4.38 -56.58 -14.39
N GLN A 610 3.79 -56.31 -13.23
CA GLN A 610 4.36 -56.57 -11.89
C GLN A 610 3.83 -57.85 -11.22
N LEU A 611 2.85 -58.51 -11.85
CA LEU A 611 2.38 -59.86 -11.55
C LEU A 611 2.95 -60.82 -12.59
#